data_AF-A0A358CRF2-F1
#
_entry.id   AF-A0A358CRF2-F1
#
_cell.length_a   1.000
_cell.length_b   1.000
_cell.length_c   1.000
_cell.angle_alpha   90.00
_cell.angle_beta   90.00
_cell.angle_gamma   90.00
#
_symmetry.space_group_name_H-M   'P 1'
#
loop_
_entity.id
_entity.type
_entity.pdbx_description
1 polymer ?
#
loop_
_entity_poly.entity_id
_entity_poly.type
_entity_poly.pdbx_seq_one_letter_code
_entity_poly.pdbx_strand_id
1 'polypeptide(L)'
;MYASSRQILLTFVTRFSTTLAPVLLLPSLQFQPVLGCLPNSRGNGLVQKKQPRLANNPVFFVIFTHGGIILRCSEYHWHVKMMRKIHDFMSVDQVSRLFNAIPDVSFFVKDRQSQFVHVNDCFVRLHGCSDASDMIGKQDFDFHPPALAAEYFAEDNRVMESGNPVYDQTELVTHHSGMPRWYLITKLPLSDSQNNIIGLAGVMRQIDQPGDNAPNDYQRLTPSLEYAFNNCCHNVSIPEMAKKSDLSTSQLQRDFRKLFRMSPGEYVMRLRLQLAQRQLINSNNAVGKIASDCGFFDQSHFTRAFRKHTGLAPSQYRSKAWRQNTPKE
;
A
#
# COMPACT_ATOMS: atom_id res chain seq x y z
N MET A 1 24.82 5.28 15.64
CA MET A 1 24.74 6.56 16.38
C MET A 1 23.57 7.35 15.79
N TYR A 2 22.36 7.11 16.28
CA TYR A 2 21.14 7.67 15.70
C TYR A 2 20.97 9.11 16.18
N ALA A 3 21.05 10.07 15.26
CA ALA A 3 20.62 11.43 15.54
C ALA A 3 19.12 11.40 15.86
N SER A 4 18.72 12.07 16.94
CA SER A 4 17.30 12.20 17.29
C SER A 4 16.52 12.80 16.11
N SER A 5 15.26 12.41 15.92
CA SER A 5 14.40 12.94 14.84
C SER A 5 14.33 14.47 14.81
N ARG A 6 14.63 15.13 15.93
CA ARG A 6 14.83 16.59 16.04
C ARG A 6 16.05 17.09 15.27
N GLN A 7 17.19 16.40 15.32
CA GLN A 7 18.41 16.81 14.62
C GLN A 7 18.22 16.77 13.10
N ILE A 8 17.59 15.71 12.58
CA ILE A 8 17.41 15.53 11.13
C ILE A 8 16.54 16.65 10.54
N LEU A 9 15.45 17.03 11.23
CA LEU A 9 14.58 18.13 10.80
C LEU A 9 15.27 19.50 10.89
N LEU A 10 16.05 19.75 11.96
CA LEU A 10 16.81 21.00 12.13
C LEU A 10 17.90 21.16 11.05
N THR A 11 18.58 20.07 10.68
CA THR A 11 19.57 20.08 9.59
C THR A 11 18.92 20.31 8.23
N PHE A 12 17.68 19.83 8.02
CA PHE A 12 16.93 20.06 6.78
C PHE A 12 16.50 21.53 6.63
N VAL A 13 16.01 22.15 7.71
CA VAL A 13 15.58 23.57 7.71
C VAL A 13 16.76 24.53 7.55
N THR A 14 17.92 24.22 8.14
CA THR A 14 19.13 25.08 8.07
C THR A 14 19.81 25.04 6.70
N ARG A 15 19.78 23.90 5.98
CA ARG A 15 20.36 23.80 4.63
C ARG A 15 19.60 24.59 3.54
N PHE A 16 18.30 24.82 3.71
CA PHE A 16 17.51 25.65 2.80
C PHE A 16 17.66 27.17 3.05
N SER A 17 18.45 27.55 4.06
CA SER A 17 18.77 28.95 4.37
C SER A 17 20.23 29.26 4.04
N THR A 18 20.61 29.18 2.76
CA THR A 18 21.93 29.63 2.27
C THR A 18 21.82 30.97 1.54
N THR A 19 21.17 31.93 2.17
CA THR A 19 21.46 33.36 1.96
C THR A 19 21.08 34.08 3.24
N LEU A 20 22.10 34.55 3.96
CA LEU A 20 21.96 35.45 5.11
C LEU A 20 21.19 36.71 4.69
N ALA A 21 19.99 36.88 5.24
CA ALA A 21 19.42 38.19 5.52
C ALA A 21 19.05 38.19 7.01
N PRO A 22 19.35 39.28 7.75
CA PRO A 22 19.31 39.27 9.20
C PRO A 22 17.88 38.99 9.69
N VAL A 23 17.81 38.19 10.75
CA VAL A 23 16.62 38.04 11.59
C VAL A 23 16.15 39.45 11.98
N LEU A 24 15.11 39.94 11.32
CA LEU A 24 14.35 41.11 11.78
C LEU A 24 13.55 40.65 13.01
N LEU A 25 14.19 40.69 14.17
CA LEU A 25 13.49 40.92 15.43
C LEU A 25 12.81 42.28 15.29
N LEU A 26 11.56 42.32 14.84
CA LEU A 26 10.76 43.55 14.93
C LEU A 26 10.57 43.86 16.42
N PRO A 27 11.11 44.99 16.92
CA PRO A 27 10.77 45.46 18.25
C PRO A 27 9.35 46.03 18.18
N SER A 28 8.49 45.61 19.10
CA SER A 28 7.32 46.38 19.55
C SER A 28 6.42 46.94 18.44
N LEU A 29 5.65 46.08 17.77
CA LEU A 29 4.33 46.50 17.29
C LEU A 29 3.33 46.15 18.36
N GLN A 30 2.79 47.19 19.00
CA GLN A 30 1.71 47.11 19.97
C GLN A 30 0.55 46.29 19.37
N PHE A 31 0.36 45.07 19.88
CA PHE A 31 -0.91 44.37 19.72
C PHE A 31 -1.96 45.14 20.52
N GLN A 32 -2.78 45.94 19.84
CA GLN A 32 -4.08 46.26 20.41
C GLN A 32 -4.95 45.00 20.34
N PRO A 33 -5.50 44.52 21.45
CA PRO A 33 -6.46 43.44 21.42
C PRO A 33 -7.79 44.00 20.90
N VAL A 34 -8.20 43.62 19.70
CA VAL A 34 -9.60 43.79 19.30
C VAL A 34 -10.41 42.74 20.06
N LEU A 35 -10.86 43.11 21.27
CA LEU A 35 -12.00 42.47 21.92
C LEU A 35 -13.25 42.82 21.11
N GLY A 36 -13.68 41.91 20.24
CA GLY A 36 -15.02 41.95 19.67
C GLY A 36 -16.02 41.41 20.68
N CYS A 37 -16.60 42.28 21.50
CA CYS A 37 -17.79 41.96 22.30
C CYS A 37 -19.00 41.81 21.38
N LEU A 38 -19.71 40.69 21.47
CA LEU A 38 -21.10 40.60 21.04
C LEU A 38 -21.99 41.36 22.06
N PRO A 39 -23.00 42.14 21.65
CA PRO A 39 -23.90 42.78 22.59
C PRO A 39 -24.83 41.74 23.22
N ASN A 40 -24.78 41.60 24.55
CA ASN A 40 -25.77 40.83 25.29
C ASN A 40 -26.92 41.78 25.70
N SER A 41 -28.11 41.52 25.18
CA SER A 41 -29.33 42.21 25.60
C SER A 41 -29.78 41.68 26.97
N ARG A 42 -29.89 42.61 27.94
CA ARG A 42 -30.50 42.50 29.28
C ARG A 42 -29.58 42.05 30.43
N GLY A 43 -29.30 43.02 31.32
CA GLY A 43 -29.60 42.87 32.75
C GLY A 43 -28.47 42.44 33.71
N ASN A 44 -27.94 43.42 34.43
CA ASN A 44 -27.54 43.42 35.85
C ASN A 44 -26.62 42.32 36.43
N GLY A 45 -25.44 42.73 36.91
CA GLY A 45 -24.78 42.10 38.06
C GLY A 45 -23.24 42.17 38.06
N LEU A 46 -22.68 43.04 38.92
CA LEU A 46 -21.27 43.03 39.30
C LEU A 46 -21.01 41.90 40.32
N VAL A 47 -19.97 41.09 40.11
CA VAL A 47 -19.25 40.42 41.22
C VAL A 47 -17.74 40.47 40.96
N GLN A 48 -17.04 41.27 41.76
CA GLN A 48 -15.60 41.11 41.97
C GLN A 48 -15.35 39.92 42.89
N LYS A 49 -14.36 39.07 42.59
CA LYS A 49 -13.28 38.74 43.55
C LYS A 49 -12.19 37.79 43.02
N LYS A 50 -10.98 38.08 43.50
CA LYS A 50 -9.77 37.25 43.67
C LYS A 50 -8.85 37.02 42.46
N GLN A 51 -7.73 37.76 42.44
CA GLN A 51 -6.42 37.12 42.23
C GLN A 51 -6.05 36.30 43.49
N PRO A 52 -5.13 35.29 43.46
CA PRO A 52 -4.08 35.02 42.45
C PRO A 52 -3.88 33.52 42.10
N ARG A 53 -3.18 33.23 40.99
CA ARG A 53 -2.18 32.13 40.85
C ARG A 53 -1.53 32.19 39.45
N LEU A 54 -0.22 32.03 39.43
CA LEU A 54 0.61 31.88 38.23
C LEU A 54 -0.01 30.84 37.27
N ALA A 55 -0.28 31.22 36.03
CA ALA A 55 -0.67 30.28 34.98
C ALA A 55 0.12 30.59 33.71
N ASN A 56 0.84 29.57 33.25
CA ASN A 56 1.64 29.50 32.03
C ASN A 56 1.03 30.28 30.87
N ASN A 57 1.68 31.36 30.44
CA ASN A 57 1.42 31.92 29.12
C ASN A 57 2.02 30.96 28.08
N PRO A 58 1.21 30.33 27.20
CA PRO A 58 1.76 29.52 26.13
C PRO A 58 2.57 30.41 25.19
N VAL A 59 3.87 30.12 25.05
CA VAL A 59 4.73 30.79 24.10
C VAL A 59 4.40 30.26 22.70
N PHE A 60 3.69 31.07 21.91
CA PHE A 60 3.41 30.74 20.52
C PHE A 60 4.58 31.15 19.64
N PHE A 61 5.26 30.17 19.04
CA PHE A 61 6.20 30.43 17.96
C PHE A 61 5.51 30.18 16.62
N VAL A 62 5.54 31.18 15.74
CA VAL A 62 5.13 31.07 14.34
C VAL A 62 6.36 31.41 13.51
N ILE A 63 6.96 30.41 12.87
CA ILE A 63 8.09 30.61 11.97
C ILE A 63 7.55 30.74 10.56
N PHE A 64 7.89 31.82 9.85
CA PHE A 64 7.64 32.00 8.43
C PHE A 64 8.95 31.82 7.66
N THR A 65 9.03 30.81 6.81
CA THR A 65 10.13 30.69 5.83
C THR A 65 9.66 31.20 4.47
N HIS A 66 10.55 31.69 3.61
CA HIS A 66 10.22 32.17 2.24
C HIS A 66 9.47 31.15 1.34
N GLY A 67 9.46 29.86 1.72
CA GLY A 67 8.67 28.79 1.08
C GLY A 67 7.31 28.48 1.74
N GLY A 68 6.88 29.27 2.73
CA GLY A 68 5.55 29.20 3.33
C GLY A 68 5.28 27.97 4.20
N ILE A 69 6.24 27.53 5.01
CA ILE A 69 5.97 26.59 6.10
C ILE A 69 5.53 27.40 7.31
N ILE A 70 4.32 27.16 7.82
CA ILE A 70 3.85 27.68 9.10
C ILE A 70 3.93 26.52 10.11
N LEU A 71 4.80 26.68 11.10
CA LEU A 71 4.88 25.79 12.25
C LEU A 71 4.16 26.46 13.41
N ARG A 72 3.11 25.81 13.94
CA ARG A 72 2.46 26.21 15.19
C ARG A 72 2.65 25.12 16.22
N CYS A 73 3.23 25.49 17.36
CA CYS A 73 3.36 24.62 18.52
C CYS A 73 2.32 25.03 19.58
N SER A 74 1.45 24.11 19.98
CA SER A 74 0.84 24.11 21.33
C SER A 74 1.43 22.93 22.10
N GLU A 75 1.35 22.93 23.44
CA GLU A 75 2.19 22.14 24.38
C GLU A 75 2.53 20.69 23.98
N TYR A 76 1.76 20.02 23.11
CA TYR A 76 2.04 18.65 22.67
C TYR A 76 1.80 18.36 21.17
N HIS A 77 1.48 19.35 20.33
CA HIS A 77 1.13 19.11 18.92
C HIS A 77 1.82 20.09 17.96
N TRP A 78 2.52 19.55 16.97
CA TRP A 78 3.08 20.30 15.86
C TRP A 78 2.09 20.29 14.69
N HIS A 79 1.62 21.48 14.31
CA HIS A 79 0.91 21.65 13.04
C HIS A 79 1.89 22.21 12.00
N VAL A 80 2.19 21.40 10.97
CA VAL A 80 2.93 21.83 9.79
C VAL A 80 1.92 22.18 8.70
N LYS A 81 1.81 23.46 8.36
CA LYS A 81 1.02 23.90 7.21
C LYS A 81 1.99 24.30 6.10
N MET A 82 2.12 23.47 5.07
CA MET A 82 2.85 23.82 3.83
C MET A 82 1.93 24.66 2.95
N MET A 83 2.34 25.89 2.63
CA MET A 83 1.60 26.81 1.76
C MET A 83 1.79 26.50 0.26
N ARG A 84 2.67 25.56 -0.08
CA ARG A 84 2.90 25.07 -1.45
C ARG A 84 2.75 23.55 -1.47
N LYS A 85 2.21 23.04 -2.58
CA LYS A 85 1.92 21.62 -2.72
C LYS A 85 3.24 20.86 -2.87
N ILE A 86 3.33 19.64 -2.33
CA ILE A 86 4.56 18.81 -2.39
C ILE A 86 5.07 18.63 -3.84
N HIS A 87 4.17 18.58 -4.83
CA HIS A 87 4.53 18.50 -6.25
C HIS A 87 5.35 19.70 -6.77
N ASP A 88 5.33 20.85 -6.07
CA ASP A 88 6.09 22.04 -6.45
C ASP A 88 7.58 21.89 -6.15
N PHE A 89 7.94 20.89 -5.33
CA PHE A 89 9.31 20.66 -4.86
C PHE A 89 9.79 19.22 -5.05
N MET A 90 8.86 18.29 -5.29
CA MET A 90 9.14 16.87 -5.37
C MET A 90 8.37 16.23 -6.52
N SER A 91 9.11 15.72 -7.50
CA SER A 91 8.56 14.86 -8.55
C SER A 91 8.01 13.55 -7.96
N VAL A 92 7.09 12.91 -8.67
CA VAL A 92 6.57 11.58 -8.30
C VAL A 92 7.70 10.57 -8.16
N ASP A 93 8.73 10.64 -9.01
CA ASP A 93 9.96 9.83 -8.91
C ASP A 93 10.73 10.04 -7.60
N GLN A 94 10.79 11.26 -7.07
CA GLN A 94 11.43 11.52 -5.78
C GLN A 94 10.61 10.94 -4.62
N VAL A 95 9.28 11.04 -4.68
CA VAL A 95 8.39 10.39 -3.70
C VAL A 95 8.55 8.87 -3.76
N SER A 96 8.59 8.29 -4.96
CA SER A 96 8.81 6.86 -5.17
C SER A 96 10.14 6.39 -4.59
N ARG A 97 11.22 7.17 -4.77
CA ARG A 97 12.54 6.87 -4.19
C ARG A 97 12.53 6.86 -2.67
N LEU A 98 11.74 7.73 -2.03
CA LEU A 98 11.57 7.71 -0.58
C LEU A 98 10.89 6.42 -0.12
N PHE A 99 9.82 5.99 -0.80
CA PHE A 99 9.15 4.72 -0.48
C PHE A 99 10.03 3.49 -0.77
N ASN A 100 10.81 3.50 -1.86
CA ASN A 100 11.79 2.45 -2.14
C ASN A 100 12.89 2.34 -1.06
N ALA A 101 13.18 3.43 -0.35
CA ALA A 101 14.14 3.42 0.76
C ALA A 101 13.57 2.82 2.06
N ILE A 102 12.25 2.59 2.14
CA ILE A 102 11.60 1.96 3.29
C ILE A 102 11.42 0.46 2.98
N PRO A 103 12.11 -0.44 3.69
CA PRO A 103 11.95 -1.88 3.48
C PRO A 103 10.50 -2.33 3.67
N ASP A 104 10.08 -3.28 2.84
CA ASP A 104 8.79 -3.96 2.92
C ASP A 104 7.54 -3.07 2.88
N VAL A 105 7.70 -1.81 2.44
CA VAL A 105 6.59 -0.89 2.17
C VAL A 105 6.38 -0.80 0.66
N SER A 106 5.20 -1.24 0.24
CA SER A 106 4.75 -1.07 -1.13
C SER A 106 3.93 0.20 -1.25
N PHE A 107 4.13 0.94 -2.33
CA PHE A 107 3.45 2.20 -2.62
C PHE A 107 2.86 2.12 -4.03
N PHE A 108 1.62 2.57 -4.16
CA PHE A 108 0.91 2.63 -5.43
C PHE A 108 0.06 3.89 -5.53
N VAL A 109 -0.20 4.31 -6.77
CA VAL A 109 -1.13 5.39 -7.12
C VAL A 109 -2.03 4.87 -8.21
N LYS A 110 -3.34 5.12 -8.07
CA LYS A 110 -4.35 4.79 -9.07
C LYS A 110 -5.12 6.02 -9.51
N ASP A 111 -5.56 6.03 -10.76
CA ASP A 111 -6.47 7.06 -11.28
C ASP A 111 -7.94 6.81 -10.90
N ARG A 112 -8.85 7.63 -11.43
CA ARG A 112 -10.30 7.51 -11.19
C ARG A 112 -10.94 6.26 -11.77
N GLN A 113 -10.24 5.55 -12.66
CA GLN A 113 -10.68 4.28 -13.24
C GLN A 113 -10.04 3.08 -12.51
N SER A 114 -9.42 3.34 -11.35
CA SER A 114 -8.68 2.36 -10.54
C SER A 114 -7.56 1.67 -11.32
N GLN A 115 -6.97 2.37 -12.31
CA GLN A 115 -5.80 1.89 -13.03
C GLN A 115 -4.53 2.37 -12.34
N PHE A 116 -3.51 1.52 -12.24
CA PHE A 116 -2.21 1.90 -11.70
C PHE A 116 -1.56 2.98 -12.58
N VAL A 117 -1.22 4.12 -12.00
CA VAL A 117 -0.45 5.20 -12.67
C VAL A 117 0.96 5.32 -12.12
N HIS A 118 1.20 4.82 -10.90
CA HIS A 118 2.52 4.74 -10.31
C HIS A 118 2.60 3.58 -9.33
N VAL A 119 3.76 2.92 -9.27
CA VAL A 119 4.07 1.86 -8.29
C VAL A 119 5.55 1.94 -7.92
N ASN A 120 5.90 1.54 -6.70
CA ASN A 120 7.30 1.40 -6.29
C ASN A 120 7.83 -0.03 -6.52
N ASP A 121 9.14 -0.24 -6.37
CA ASP A 121 9.78 -1.52 -6.71
C ASP A 121 9.29 -2.65 -5.80
N CYS A 122 8.92 -2.33 -4.54
CA CYS A 122 8.36 -3.30 -3.62
C CYS A 122 7.01 -3.82 -4.11
N PHE A 123 6.14 -2.93 -4.60
CA PHE A 123 4.85 -3.31 -5.19
C PHE A 123 5.02 -4.12 -6.48
N VAL A 124 5.98 -3.75 -7.33
CA VAL A 124 6.30 -4.51 -8.56
C VAL A 124 6.71 -5.94 -8.22
N ARG A 125 7.64 -6.11 -7.27
CA ARG A 125 8.11 -7.43 -6.83
C ARG A 125 6.98 -8.26 -6.21
N LEU A 126 6.13 -7.62 -5.39
CA LEU A 126 4.98 -8.27 -4.77
C LEU A 126 4.07 -8.96 -5.80
N HIS A 127 3.88 -8.34 -6.96
CA HIS A 127 3.04 -8.85 -8.05
C HIS A 127 3.81 -9.70 -9.08
N GLY A 128 5.12 -9.91 -8.87
CA GLY A 128 5.95 -10.73 -9.74
C GLY A 128 6.16 -10.14 -11.13
N CYS A 129 5.99 -8.82 -11.26
CA CYS A 129 6.26 -8.07 -12.48
C CYS A 129 7.76 -7.78 -12.60
N SER A 130 8.24 -7.52 -13.82
CA SER A 130 9.66 -7.23 -14.06
C SER A 130 9.98 -5.79 -13.68
N ASP A 131 9.10 -4.86 -14.06
CA ASP A 131 9.19 -3.45 -13.75
C ASP A 131 7.79 -2.79 -13.68
N ALA A 132 7.74 -1.50 -13.37
CA ALA A 132 6.49 -0.76 -13.22
C ALA A 132 5.66 -0.70 -14.51
N SER A 133 6.28 -0.76 -15.70
CA SER A 133 5.57 -0.66 -16.99
C SER A 133 4.67 -1.88 -17.25
N ASP A 134 4.98 -3.02 -16.63
CA ASP A 134 4.09 -4.18 -16.61
C ASP A 134 2.78 -3.91 -15.84
N MET A 135 2.71 -2.85 -15.04
CA MET A 135 1.56 -2.52 -14.19
C MET A 135 0.82 -1.25 -14.60
N ILE A 136 1.50 -0.27 -15.21
CA ILE A 136 0.87 1.00 -15.57
C ILE A 136 -0.30 0.79 -16.54
N GLY A 137 -1.45 1.41 -16.24
CA GLY A 137 -2.70 1.32 -17.00
C GLY A 137 -3.52 0.04 -16.74
N LYS A 138 -3.00 -0.89 -15.92
CA LYS A 138 -3.72 -2.12 -15.54
C LYS A 138 -4.51 -1.91 -14.25
N GLN A 139 -5.44 -2.82 -13.98
CA GLN A 139 -6.27 -2.83 -12.78
C GLN A 139 -5.93 -4.03 -11.90
N ASP A 140 -6.49 -4.08 -10.69
CA ASP A 140 -6.33 -5.24 -9.79
C ASP A 140 -6.78 -6.55 -10.43
N PHE A 141 -7.75 -6.51 -11.36
CA PHE A 141 -8.24 -7.67 -12.11
C PHE A 141 -7.16 -8.36 -12.96
N ASP A 142 -6.10 -7.63 -13.35
CA ASP A 142 -4.98 -8.18 -14.10
C ASP A 142 -4.02 -9.01 -13.21
N PHE A 143 -4.08 -8.82 -11.89
CA PHE A 143 -3.12 -9.41 -10.94
C PHE A 143 -3.75 -10.32 -9.89
N HIS A 144 -5.02 -10.09 -9.55
CA HIS A 144 -5.71 -10.77 -8.44
C HIS A 144 -6.87 -11.64 -8.94
N PRO A 145 -7.29 -12.66 -8.16
CA PRO A 145 -8.52 -13.40 -8.42
C PRO A 145 -9.72 -12.44 -8.58
N PRO A 146 -10.64 -12.66 -9.55
CA PRO A 146 -11.72 -11.71 -9.84
C PRO A 146 -12.60 -11.31 -8.65
N ALA A 147 -12.83 -12.20 -7.68
CA ALA A 147 -13.57 -11.85 -6.47
C ALA A 147 -12.83 -10.85 -5.58
N LEU A 148 -11.53 -11.07 -5.33
CA LEU A 148 -10.71 -10.15 -4.55
C LEU A 148 -10.50 -8.83 -5.28
N ALA A 149 -10.22 -8.88 -6.58
CA ALA A 149 -10.09 -7.69 -7.41
C ALA A 149 -11.36 -6.82 -7.38
N ALA A 150 -12.54 -7.44 -7.38
CA ALA A 150 -13.81 -6.72 -7.25
C ALA A 150 -13.98 -6.05 -5.88
N GLU A 151 -13.52 -6.68 -4.80
CA GLU A 151 -13.52 -6.07 -3.46
C GLU A 151 -12.58 -4.86 -3.40
N TYR A 152 -11.35 -5.00 -3.91
CA TYR A 152 -10.39 -3.88 -3.98
C TYR A 152 -10.93 -2.74 -4.84
N PHE A 153 -11.49 -3.04 -6.01
CA PHE A 153 -12.07 -2.05 -6.91
C PHE A 153 -13.25 -1.30 -6.27
N ALA A 154 -14.15 -2.03 -5.58
CA ALA A 154 -15.28 -1.43 -4.90
C ALA A 154 -14.85 -0.51 -3.74
N GLU A 155 -13.79 -0.88 -3.03
CA GLU A 155 -13.23 -0.04 -1.96
C GLU A 155 -12.52 1.20 -2.51
N ASP A 156 -11.72 1.04 -3.56
CA ASP A 156 -11.05 2.16 -4.24
C ASP A 156 -12.09 3.19 -4.70
N ASN A 157 -13.20 2.75 -5.30
CA ASN A 157 -14.31 3.62 -5.66
C ASN A 157 -14.94 4.29 -4.43
N ARG A 158 -15.14 3.55 -3.33
CA ARG A 158 -15.69 4.13 -2.09
C ARG A 158 -14.78 5.23 -1.51
N VAL A 159 -13.46 5.02 -1.50
CA VAL A 159 -12.48 6.03 -1.07
C VAL A 159 -12.58 7.27 -1.95
N MET A 160 -12.64 7.07 -3.27
CA MET A 160 -12.68 8.18 -4.23
C MET A 160 -14.02 8.94 -4.23
N GLU A 161 -15.15 8.25 -4.08
CA GLU A 161 -16.49 8.86 -4.06
C GLU A 161 -16.76 9.59 -2.75
N SER A 162 -16.35 9.01 -1.62
CA SER A 162 -16.58 9.61 -0.31
C SER A 162 -15.55 10.68 0.05
N GLY A 163 -14.35 10.64 -0.54
CA GLY A 163 -13.22 11.45 -0.12
C GLY A 163 -12.69 11.09 1.27
N ASN A 164 -13.15 9.99 1.85
CA ASN A 164 -12.69 9.53 3.16
C ASN A 164 -11.52 8.55 3.00
N PRO A 165 -10.42 8.76 3.76
CA PRO A 165 -9.31 7.82 3.77
C PRO A 165 -9.67 6.51 4.47
N VAL A 166 -9.01 5.44 4.05
CA VAL A 166 -8.95 4.16 4.75
C VAL A 166 -7.59 4.07 5.43
N TYR A 167 -7.57 3.81 6.73
CA TYR A 167 -6.34 3.67 7.51
C TYR A 167 -6.22 2.27 8.08
N ASP A 168 -5.01 1.73 7.97
CA ASP A 168 -4.60 0.49 8.62
C ASP A 168 -5.63 -0.66 8.46
N GLN A 169 -6.23 -0.76 7.27
CA GLN A 169 -7.16 -1.83 6.96
C GLN A 169 -6.38 -3.10 6.69
N THR A 170 -6.82 -4.18 7.31
CA THR A 170 -6.19 -5.47 7.11
C THR A 170 -6.81 -6.16 5.91
N GLU A 171 -5.99 -6.42 4.91
CA GLU A 171 -6.38 -7.10 3.69
C GLU A 171 -5.45 -8.27 3.42
N LEU A 172 -6.02 -9.33 2.86
CA LEU A 172 -5.24 -10.45 2.40
C LEU A 172 -4.91 -10.24 0.93
N VAL A 173 -3.62 -10.13 0.61
CA VAL A 173 -3.16 -9.89 -0.76
C VAL A 173 -2.48 -11.14 -1.29
N THR A 174 -2.84 -11.54 -2.51
CA THR A 174 -2.20 -12.69 -3.18
C THR A 174 -0.79 -12.29 -3.60
N HIS A 175 0.22 -12.83 -2.93
CA HIS A 175 1.62 -12.67 -3.32
C HIS A 175 1.87 -13.38 -4.66
N HIS A 176 2.86 -12.96 -5.45
CA HIS A 176 3.19 -13.59 -6.74
C HIS A 176 3.52 -15.08 -6.67
N SER A 177 3.90 -15.58 -5.48
CA SER A 177 4.08 -17.01 -5.23
C SER A 177 2.76 -17.80 -5.17
N GLY A 178 1.62 -17.10 -5.16
CA GLY A 178 0.28 -17.64 -5.01
C GLY A 178 -0.15 -17.89 -3.57
N MET A 179 0.77 -17.78 -2.61
CA MET A 179 0.44 -17.82 -1.19
C MET A 179 -0.03 -16.43 -0.75
N PRO A 180 -1.29 -16.28 -0.33
CA PRO A 180 -1.74 -14.99 0.18
C PRO A 180 -1.05 -14.65 1.50
N ARG A 181 -0.81 -13.35 1.73
CA ARG A 181 -0.22 -12.81 2.95
C ARG A 181 -1.07 -11.66 3.46
N TRP A 182 -1.02 -11.42 4.77
CA TRP A 182 -1.72 -10.31 5.39
C TRP A 182 -0.95 -9.02 5.17
N TYR A 183 -1.68 -7.97 4.81
CA TYR A 183 -1.16 -6.63 4.65
C TYR A 183 -2.02 -5.65 5.42
N LEU A 184 -1.34 -4.67 5.98
CA LEU A 184 -1.97 -3.47 6.49
C LEU A 184 -1.91 -2.40 5.41
N ILE A 185 -3.07 -1.93 4.96
CA ILE A 185 -3.24 -1.03 3.82
C ILE A 185 -3.85 0.28 4.29
N THR A 186 -3.24 1.37 3.85
CA THR A 186 -3.81 2.73 3.98
C THR A 186 -4.04 3.27 2.58
N LYS A 187 -5.24 3.79 2.30
CA LYS A 187 -5.62 4.39 1.03
C LYS A 187 -6.11 5.81 1.27
N LEU A 188 -5.50 6.76 0.58
CA LEU A 188 -5.80 8.17 0.68
C LEU A 188 -6.34 8.68 -0.67
N PRO A 189 -7.47 9.40 -0.70
CA PRO A 189 -7.93 10.03 -1.92
C PRO A 189 -6.97 11.14 -2.32
N LEU A 190 -6.67 11.24 -3.61
CA LEU A 190 -5.84 12.30 -4.18
C LEU A 190 -6.72 13.36 -4.82
N SER A 191 -6.42 14.62 -4.55
CA SER A 191 -7.13 15.76 -5.13
C SER A 191 -6.23 16.70 -5.92
N ASP A 192 -6.81 17.34 -6.93
CA ASP A 192 -6.14 18.38 -7.72
C ASP A 192 -6.06 19.74 -6.97
N SER A 193 -5.72 20.83 -7.65
CA SER A 193 -5.70 22.19 -7.06
C SER A 193 -7.07 22.78 -6.77
N GLN A 194 -8.11 22.17 -7.32
CA GLN A 194 -9.50 22.58 -7.18
C GLN A 194 -10.27 21.69 -6.19
N ASN A 195 -9.57 20.82 -5.44
CA ASN A 195 -10.14 19.82 -4.54
C ASN A 195 -10.99 18.74 -5.22
N ASN A 196 -10.91 18.57 -6.54
CA ASN A 196 -11.56 17.44 -7.20
C ASN A 196 -10.76 16.16 -6.92
N ILE A 197 -11.43 15.07 -6.55
CA ILE A 197 -10.77 13.76 -6.46
C ILE A 197 -10.37 13.29 -7.86
N ILE A 198 -9.07 13.01 -8.04
CA ILE A 198 -8.45 12.59 -9.30
C ILE A 198 -7.90 11.15 -9.25
N GLY A 199 -7.99 10.49 -8.09
CA GLY A 199 -7.50 9.13 -7.90
C GLY A 199 -7.26 8.84 -6.43
N LEU A 200 -6.37 7.91 -6.15
CA LEU A 200 -5.93 7.56 -4.80
C LEU A 200 -4.46 7.18 -4.77
N ALA A 201 -3.86 7.31 -3.60
CA ALA A 201 -2.55 6.74 -3.28
C ALA A 201 -2.70 5.76 -2.13
N GLY A 202 -1.96 4.65 -2.19
CA GLY A 202 -1.96 3.65 -1.15
C GLY A 202 -0.56 3.26 -0.73
N VAL A 203 -0.45 2.89 0.55
CA VAL A 203 0.72 2.21 1.10
C VAL A 203 0.26 0.91 1.74
N MET A 204 1.08 -0.12 1.60
CA MET A 204 0.83 -1.41 2.23
C MET A 204 2.11 -2.00 2.79
N ARG A 205 2.01 -2.60 3.98
CA ARG A 205 3.10 -3.34 4.63
C ARG A 205 2.63 -4.73 5.03
N GLN A 206 3.48 -5.73 4.89
CA GLN A 206 3.15 -7.09 5.31
C GLN A 206 3.05 -7.13 6.85
N ILE A 207 2.09 -7.90 7.35
CA ILE A 207 1.96 -8.24 8.77
C ILE A 207 1.89 -9.77 8.91
N ASP A 208 2.38 -10.30 10.03
CA ASP A 208 2.38 -11.75 10.25
C ASP A 208 0.99 -12.28 10.61
N GLN A 209 0.19 -11.45 11.28
CA GLN A 209 -1.16 -11.78 11.69
C GLN A 209 -2.09 -10.59 11.47
N PRO A 210 -3.35 -10.83 11.09
CA PRO A 210 -4.27 -9.76 10.73
C PRO A 210 -4.84 -8.96 11.91
N GLY A 211 -4.55 -9.36 13.15
CA GLY A 211 -5.22 -8.83 14.33
C GLY A 211 -6.74 -9.08 14.30
N ASP A 212 -7.48 -8.35 15.14
CA ASP A 212 -8.92 -8.57 15.35
C ASP A 212 -9.81 -8.08 14.19
N ASN A 213 -9.26 -7.33 13.24
CA ASN A 213 -10.02 -6.67 12.16
C ASN A 213 -10.04 -7.47 10.84
N ALA A 214 -9.55 -8.72 10.83
CA ALA A 214 -9.54 -9.57 9.64
C ALA A 214 -10.93 -10.06 9.22
N PRO A 215 -11.19 -10.21 7.91
CA PRO A 215 -12.29 -11.05 7.43
C PRO A 215 -12.10 -12.50 7.90
N ASN A 216 -13.01 -12.96 8.77
CA ASN A 216 -12.91 -14.23 9.51
C ASN A 216 -12.82 -15.48 8.58
N ASP A 217 -13.45 -15.40 7.41
CA ASP A 217 -13.52 -16.52 6.45
C ASP A 217 -12.14 -16.91 5.89
N TYR A 218 -11.24 -15.93 5.67
CA TYR A 218 -9.91 -16.19 5.11
C TYR A 218 -8.93 -16.71 6.16
N GLN A 219 -8.99 -16.15 7.37
CA GLN A 219 -8.14 -16.59 8.47
C GLN A 219 -8.32 -18.09 8.74
N ARG A 220 -9.57 -18.55 8.71
CA ARG A 220 -9.92 -19.97 8.83
C ARG A 220 -9.28 -20.85 7.75
N LEU A 221 -9.12 -20.35 6.52
CA LEU A 221 -8.50 -21.10 5.42
C LEU A 221 -6.98 -21.08 5.41
N THR A 222 -6.33 -20.20 6.18
CA THR A 222 -4.86 -20.04 6.18
C THR A 222 -4.12 -21.39 6.28
N PRO A 223 -4.43 -22.28 7.23
CA PRO A 223 -3.73 -23.58 7.32
C PRO A 223 -3.90 -24.47 6.08
N SER A 224 -5.07 -24.44 5.44
CA SER A 224 -5.34 -25.16 4.19
C SER A 224 -4.48 -24.60 3.04
N LEU A 225 -4.37 -23.27 2.95
CA LEU A 225 -3.59 -22.59 1.92
C LEU A 225 -2.09 -22.84 2.09
N GLU A 226 -1.59 -22.81 3.34
CA GLU A 226 -0.20 -23.12 3.66
C GLU A 226 0.14 -24.57 3.30
N TYR A 227 -0.74 -25.51 3.61
CA TYR A 227 -0.56 -26.91 3.21
C TYR A 227 -0.52 -27.06 1.69
N ALA A 228 -1.43 -26.40 0.97
CA ALA A 228 -1.44 -26.40 -0.48
C ALA A 228 -0.11 -25.87 -1.05
N PHE A 229 0.36 -24.73 -0.53
CA PHE A 229 1.60 -24.08 -0.95
C PHE A 229 2.83 -24.95 -0.70
N ASN A 230 2.99 -25.46 0.52
CA ASN A 230 4.16 -26.25 0.91
C ASN A 230 4.24 -27.61 0.19
N ASN A 231 3.11 -28.14 -0.29
CA ASN A 231 3.04 -29.47 -0.90
C ASN A 231 2.75 -29.43 -2.41
N CYS A 232 2.56 -28.26 -3.02
CA CYS A 232 2.09 -28.14 -4.40
C CYS A 232 2.97 -28.87 -5.42
N CYS A 233 4.28 -28.96 -5.20
CA CYS A 233 5.23 -29.64 -6.10
C CYS A 233 5.21 -31.17 -5.99
N HIS A 234 4.47 -31.73 -5.03
CA HIS A 234 4.39 -33.17 -4.79
C HIS A 234 2.92 -33.61 -4.89
N ASN A 235 2.38 -34.18 -3.82
CA ASN A 235 1.01 -34.62 -3.73
C ASN A 235 0.22 -33.71 -2.80
N VAL A 236 -0.93 -33.22 -3.28
CA VAL A 236 -1.85 -32.42 -2.47
C VAL A 236 -3.17 -33.16 -2.38
N SER A 237 -3.50 -33.66 -1.19
CA SER A 237 -4.77 -34.31 -0.90
C SER A 237 -5.79 -33.26 -0.46
N ILE A 238 -6.91 -33.14 -1.17
CA ILE A 238 -8.00 -32.21 -0.80
C ILE A 238 -8.62 -32.55 0.57
N PRO A 239 -8.83 -33.84 0.94
CA PRO A 239 -9.22 -34.20 2.30
C PRO A 239 -8.23 -33.74 3.37
N GLU A 240 -6.93 -33.95 3.17
CA GLU A 240 -5.92 -33.49 4.13
C GLU A 240 -5.85 -31.96 4.17
N MET A 241 -5.98 -31.29 3.02
CA MET A 241 -6.08 -29.83 2.97
C MET A 241 -7.22 -29.33 3.84
N ALA A 242 -8.42 -29.90 3.70
CA ALA A 242 -9.59 -29.50 4.48
C ALA A 242 -9.35 -29.69 5.99
N LYS A 243 -8.72 -30.82 6.36
CA LYS A 243 -8.38 -31.14 7.74
C LYS A 243 -7.44 -30.13 8.40
N LYS A 244 -6.56 -29.46 7.63
CA LYS A 244 -5.65 -28.44 8.19
C LYS A 244 -6.38 -27.24 8.80
N SER A 245 -7.58 -26.94 8.28
CA SER A 245 -8.45 -25.87 8.75
C SER A 245 -9.66 -26.39 9.54
N ASP A 246 -9.61 -27.64 10.03
CA ASP A 246 -10.72 -28.31 10.72
C ASP A 246 -12.04 -28.29 9.91
N LEU A 247 -11.93 -28.48 8.59
CA LEU A 247 -13.06 -28.49 7.65
C LEU A 247 -13.35 -29.88 7.11
N SER A 248 -14.62 -30.12 6.79
CA SER A 248 -14.99 -31.13 5.79
C SER A 248 -14.56 -30.69 4.39
N THR A 249 -14.35 -31.65 3.49
CA THR A 249 -14.04 -31.39 2.07
C THR A 249 -15.09 -30.51 1.40
N SER A 250 -16.37 -30.73 1.71
CA SER A 250 -17.49 -29.93 1.18
C SER A 250 -17.46 -28.48 1.69
N GLN A 251 -17.10 -28.25 2.96
CA GLN A 251 -16.92 -26.89 3.49
C GLN A 251 -15.76 -26.20 2.78
N LEU A 252 -14.59 -26.86 2.69
CA LEU A 252 -13.44 -26.32 1.97
C LEU A 252 -13.81 -25.94 0.53
N GLN A 253 -14.50 -26.80 -0.21
CA GLN A 253 -14.93 -26.51 -1.58
C GLN A 253 -15.89 -25.31 -1.66
N ARG A 254 -16.85 -25.20 -0.74
CA ARG A 254 -17.77 -24.05 -0.69
C ARG A 254 -17.03 -22.76 -0.40
N ASP A 255 -16.15 -22.76 0.60
CA ASP A 255 -15.38 -21.59 1.01
C ASP A 255 -14.43 -21.17 -0.12
N PHE A 256 -13.82 -22.13 -0.83
CA PHE A 256 -12.99 -21.83 -1.99
C PHE A 256 -13.77 -21.20 -3.16
N ARG A 257 -14.97 -21.72 -3.46
CA ARG A 257 -15.85 -21.14 -4.48
C ARG A 257 -16.34 -19.75 -4.09
N LYS A 258 -16.57 -19.51 -2.80
CA LYS A 258 -17.00 -18.22 -2.25
C LYS A 258 -15.89 -17.18 -2.37
N LEU A 259 -14.70 -17.49 -1.86
CA LEU A 259 -13.60 -16.55 -1.68
C LEU A 259 -12.70 -16.42 -2.92
N PHE A 260 -12.40 -17.52 -3.60
CA PHE A 260 -11.45 -17.55 -4.71
C PHE A 260 -12.12 -17.74 -6.08
N ARG A 261 -13.43 -18.02 -6.13
CA ARG A 261 -14.19 -18.37 -7.35
C ARG A 261 -13.60 -19.56 -8.12
N MET A 262 -12.93 -20.46 -7.40
CA MET A 262 -12.32 -21.66 -7.95
C MET A 262 -12.42 -22.81 -6.95
N SER A 263 -12.12 -24.03 -7.39
CA SER A 263 -12.00 -25.20 -6.52
C SER A 263 -10.61 -25.28 -5.86
N PRO A 264 -10.46 -26.01 -4.74
CA PRO A 264 -9.15 -26.26 -4.12
C PRO A 264 -8.13 -26.89 -5.09
N GLY A 265 -8.57 -27.78 -5.98
CA GLY A 265 -7.70 -28.40 -6.99
C GLY A 265 -7.22 -27.41 -8.05
N GLU A 266 -8.10 -26.50 -8.50
CA GLU A 266 -7.71 -25.41 -9.41
C GLU A 266 -6.73 -24.44 -8.76
N TYR A 267 -6.89 -24.15 -7.46
CA TYR A 267 -5.94 -23.35 -6.70
C TYR A 267 -4.55 -24.00 -6.68
N VAL A 268 -4.46 -25.30 -6.35
CA VAL A 268 -3.18 -26.04 -6.41
C VAL A 268 -2.57 -26.00 -7.81
N MET A 269 -3.39 -26.17 -8.85
CA MET A 269 -2.93 -26.06 -10.24
C MET A 269 -2.32 -24.68 -10.52
N ARG A 270 -2.97 -23.61 -10.05
CA ARG A 270 -2.48 -22.23 -10.20
C ARG A 270 -1.14 -22.02 -9.49
N LEU A 271 -0.98 -22.54 -8.28
CA LEU A 271 0.31 -22.50 -7.55
C LEU A 271 1.43 -23.17 -8.36
N ARG A 272 1.18 -24.36 -8.92
CA ARG A 272 2.15 -25.07 -9.75
C ARG A 272 2.55 -24.27 -11.00
N LEU A 273 1.58 -23.63 -11.64
CA LEU A 273 1.81 -22.80 -12.83
C LEU A 273 2.62 -21.54 -12.52
N GLN A 274 2.35 -20.88 -11.39
CA GLN A 274 3.13 -19.71 -10.93
C GLN A 274 4.58 -20.08 -10.63
N LEU A 275 4.81 -21.22 -9.96
CA LEU A 275 6.16 -21.73 -9.74
C LEU A 275 6.87 -22.02 -11.07
N ALA A 276 6.17 -22.61 -12.04
CA ALA A 276 6.71 -22.88 -13.36
C ALA A 276 7.07 -21.59 -14.12
N GLN A 277 6.24 -20.54 -14.06
CA GLN A 277 6.57 -19.23 -14.65
C GLN A 277 7.88 -18.70 -14.08
N ARG A 278 8.05 -18.74 -12.75
CA ARG A 278 9.29 -18.29 -12.10
C ARG A 278 10.50 -19.09 -12.55
N GLN A 279 10.39 -20.42 -12.60
CA GLN A 279 11.50 -21.27 -13.05
C GLN A 279 11.82 -21.06 -14.54
N LEU A 280 10.82 -20.79 -15.38
CA LEU A 280 11.02 -20.52 -16.80
C LEU A 280 11.80 -19.23 -17.04
N ILE A 281 11.57 -18.20 -16.21
CA ILE A 281 12.26 -16.90 -16.31
C ILE A 281 13.67 -16.99 -15.72
N ASN A 282 13.80 -17.62 -14.55
CA ASN A 282 15.01 -17.57 -13.72
C ASN A 282 15.98 -18.74 -13.95
N SER A 283 15.68 -19.67 -14.87
CA SER A 283 16.54 -20.82 -15.14
C SER A 283 16.51 -21.26 -16.60
N ASN A 284 17.58 -21.97 -16.99
CA ASN A 284 17.70 -22.61 -18.30
C ASN A 284 17.24 -24.07 -18.31
N ASN A 285 16.61 -24.55 -17.23
CA ASN A 285 16.19 -25.94 -17.08
C ASN A 285 15.29 -26.38 -18.24
N ALA A 286 15.37 -27.66 -18.64
CA ALA A 286 14.48 -28.17 -19.68
C ALA A 286 13.00 -28.06 -19.25
N VAL A 287 12.10 -27.80 -20.20
CA VAL A 287 10.66 -27.64 -19.93
C VAL A 287 10.08 -28.88 -19.22
N GLY A 288 10.52 -30.08 -19.60
CA GLY A 288 10.13 -31.33 -18.94
C GLY A 288 10.59 -31.40 -17.48
N LYS A 289 11.82 -30.95 -17.18
CA LYS A 289 12.34 -30.90 -15.80
C LYS A 289 11.54 -29.92 -14.95
N ILE A 290 11.21 -28.74 -15.48
CA ILE A 290 10.35 -27.76 -14.79
C ILE A 290 8.96 -28.33 -14.52
N ALA A 291 8.38 -29.07 -15.48
CA ALA A 291 7.09 -29.73 -15.29
C ALA A 291 7.13 -30.69 -14.08
N SER A 292 8.14 -31.56 -14.02
CA SER A 292 8.33 -32.48 -12.90
C SER A 292 8.58 -31.75 -11.57
N ASP A 293 9.42 -30.72 -11.57
CA ASP A 293 9.76 -29.94 -10.37
C ASP A 293 8.56 -29.17 -9.81
N CYS A 294 7.59 -28.82 -10.66
CA CYS A 294 6.35 -28.18 -10.25
C CYS A 294 5.22 -29.19 -9.96
N GLY A 295 5.51 -30.50 -9.91
CA GLY A 295 4.52 -31.53 -9.55
C GLY A 295 3.53 -31.90 -10.65
N PHE A 296 3.85 -31.64 -11.92
CA PHE A 296 3.07 -32.17 -13.03
C PHE A 296 3.46 -33.61 -13.32
N PHE A 297 2.45 -34.45 -13.60
CA PHE A 297 2.65 -35.86 -13.96
C PHE A 297 3.47 -36.01 -15.25
N ASP A 298 3.19 -35.17 -16.24
CA ASP A 298 3.91 -35.15 -17.51
C ASP A 298 3.98 -33.75 -18.14
N GLN A 299 4.93 -33.58 -19.06
CA GLN A 299 5.17 -32.32 -19.76
C GLN A 299 4.01 -31.90 -20.67
N SER A 300 3.26 -32.84 -21.23
CA SER A 300 2.15 -32.57 -22.15
C SER A 300 0.95 -31.99 -21.40
N HIS A 301 0.65 -32.49 -20.21
CA HIS A 301 -0.34 -31.96 -19.29
C HIS A 301 0.09 -30.56 -18.80
N PHE A 302 1.35 -30.41 -18.40
CA PHE A 302 1.92 -29.11 -18.03
C PHE A 302 1.77 -28.08 -19.15
N THR A 303 2.19 -28.41 -20.37
CA THR A 303 2.16 -27.49 -21.51
C THR A 303 0.74 -27.03 -21.84
N ARG A 304 -0.24 -27.95 -21.79
CA ARG A 304 -1.66 -27.62 -22.01
C ARG A 304 -2.20 -26.70 -20.91
N ALA A 305 -1.94 -27.02 -19.65
CA ALA A 305 -2.37 -26.21 -18.51
C ALA A 305 -1.72 -24.82 -18.54
N PHE A 306 -0.42 -24.75 -18.81
CA PHE A 306 0.34 -23.51 -18.88
C PHE A 306 -0.13 -22.60 -20.01
N ARG A 307 -0.38 -23.16 -21.19
CA ARG A 307 -0.93 -22.40 -22.31
C ARG A 307 -2.35 -21.90 -22.03
N LYS A 308 -3.19 -22.73 -21.39
CA LYS A 308 -4.54 -22.31 -20.97
C LYS A 308 -4.48 -21.14 -19.99
N HIS A 309 -3.49 -21.12 -19.10
CA HIS A 309 -3.37 -20.09 -18.06
C HIS A 309 -2.70 -18.79 -18.54
N THR A 310 -1.64 -18.90 -19.35
CA THR A 310 -0.79 -17.76 -19.74
C THR A 310 -1.01 -17.29 -21.18
N GLY A 311 -1.76 -18.05 -21.98
CA GLY A 311 -1.90 -17.83 -23.42
C GLY A 311 -0.71 -18.29 -24.27
N LEU A 312 0.43 -18.63 -23.66
CA LEU A 312 1.67 -19.00 -24.35
C LEU A 312 2.14 -20.40 -24.00
N ALA A 313 2.86 -21.07 -24.90
CA ALA A 313 3.58 -22.29 -24.53
C ALA A 313 4.77 -21.95 -23.58
N PRO A 314 5.19 -22.86 -22.68
CA PRO A 314 6.30 -22.61 -21.75
C PRO A 314 7.59 -22.10 -22.39
N SER A 315 7.98 -22.67 -23.54
CA SER A 315 9.17 -22.25 -24.29
C SER A 315 9.05 -20.84 -24.87
N GLN A 316 7.85 -20.50 -25.38
CA GLN A 316 7.55 -19.16 -25.91
C GLN A 316 7.54 -18.13 -24.79
N TYR A 317 6.95 -18.49 -23.63
CA TYR A 317 6.92 -17.64 -22.45
C TYR A 317 8.34 -17.30 -21.98
N ARG A 318 9.23 -18.30 -21.86
CA ARG A 318 10.66 -18.10 -21.56
C ARG A 318 11.32 -17.15 -22.56
N SER A 319 11.18 -17.43 -23.86
CA SER A 319 11.83 -16.62 -24.89
C SER A 319 11.35 -15.16 -24.87
N LYS A 320 10.06 -14.93 -24.61
CA LYS A 320 9.50 -13.58 -24.49
C LYS A 320 10.10 -12.84 -23.28
N ALA A 321 10.11 -13.49 -22.12
CA ALA A 321 10.64 -12.89 -20.89
C ALA A 321 12.13 -12.51 -21.03
N TRP A 322 12.94 -13.37 -21.65
CA TRP A 322 14.36 -13.05 -21.86
C TRP A 322 14.58 -11.89 -22.83
N ARG A 323 13.79 -11.80 -23.91
CA ARG A 323 13.86 -10.65 -24.83
C ARG A 323 13.49 -9.34 -24.17
N GLN A 324 12.60 -9.36 -23.18
CA GLN A 324 12.21 -8.17 -22.41
C GLN A 324 13.26 -7.79 -21.36
N ASN A 325 13.99 -8.78 -20.81
CA ASN A 325 15.03 -8.56 -19.79
C ASN A 325 16.46 -8.37 -20.38
N THR A 326 16.64 -8.36 -21.70
CA THR A 326 17.94 -8.05 -22.32
C THR A 326 18.07 -6.52 -22.41
N PRO A 327 19.11 -5.89 -21.84
CA PRO A 327 19.32 -4.46 -22.00
C PRO A 327 19.37 -4.12 -23.49
N LYS A 328 18.63 -3.10 -23.93
CA LYS A 328 18.88 -2.50 -25.24
C LYS A 328 20.27 -1.88 -25.19
N GLU A 329 21.19 -2.44 -25.98
CA GLU A 329 22.56 -1.90 -26.18
C GLU A 329 22.54 -0.46 -26.70
#